data_AF-A0A0S6XM18-F1
#
_entry.id   AF-A0A0S6XM18-F1
#
_cell.length_a   1.000
_cell.length_b   1.000
_cell.length_c   1.000
_cell.angle_alpha   90.00
_cell.angle_beta   90.00
_cell.angle_gamma   90.00
#
_symmetry.space_group_name_H-M   'P 1'
#
loop_
_entity.id
_entity.type
_entity.pdbx_description
1 polymer ?
#
loop_
_entity_poly.entity_id
_entity_poly.type
_entity_poly.pdbx_seq_one_letter_code
_entity_poly.pdbx_strand_id
1 'polypeptide(L)'
;MWHTQLFALLSLACITSTAAHSRHEPLKLKKAGLECYNFNPAPYVCGAVGYLKKPRAAHRKIRKSVPSLAACLGACHATEHCVSFGFDKGSCTLYTETLMAQEVEVSPKTNTAFYNRHCFKCEPIKPSPTPQVVYVTEVNQNTIVEIQQNTIIDAKQNTVTEVKQNTKVIVSKETDYVTVVKPSVVRTDIYVTETEVATVTQPFDYAPTGMEWSWYDTSNYKNNWTVLYGWNPSDLAGKVSNGTKTVTTKTQEPYDDSGPTMNLYGDVIPTDNVTEMYFSHILCREAGSYVFASSTVDDRWALWIGSVAVYDWAHTPANYTWYKDEGGRGVITSVDCALNDTIPFRWIYSQFSGQMQFHPGINSPNNDYLWTSVTVMPHWFGFEFAAE
;
A
#
# COMPACT_ATOMS: atom_id res chain seq x y z
N MET A 1 8.17 -25.16 65.79
CA MET A 1 7.41 -25.86 64.74
C MET A 1 6.41 -24.89 64.10
N TRP A 2 6.84 -23.95 63.26
CA TRP A 2 5.96 -23.24 62.31
C TRP A 2 6.83 -22.98 61.06
N HIS A 3 6.43 -23.56 59.94
CA HIS A 3 7.15 -23.55 58.66
C HIS A 3 7.01 -22.19 57.96
N THR A 4 8.15 -21.60 57.59
CA THR A 4 8.23 -20.46 56.68
C THR A 4 8.43 -21.00 55.27
N GLN A 5 7.39 -20.96 54.42
CA GLN A 5 7.54 -21.24 52.99
C GLN A 5 7.82 -19.94 52.24
N LEU A 6 9.02 -19.87 51.67
CA LEU A 6 9.51 -18.80 50.82
C LEU A 6 9.11 -19.14 49.37
N PHE A 7 8.06 -18.51 48.84
CA PHE A 7 7.73 -18.58 47.42
C PHE A 7 8.55 -17.53 46.66
N ALA A 8 9.54 -17.98 45.89
CA ALA A 8 10.25 -17.15 44.93
C ALA A 8 9.37 -16.94 43.68
N LEU A 9 8.78 -15.76 43.55
CA LEU A 9 8.17 -15.29 42.31
C LEU A 9 9.28 -14.96 41.31
N LEU A 10 9.47 -15.82 40.31
CA LEU A 10 10.21 -15.50 39.10
C LEU A 10 9.46 -14.36 38.37
N SER A 11 10.06 -13.18 38.37
CA SER A 11 9.66 -12.07 37.51
C SER A 11 10.07 -12.38 36.06
N LEU A 12 9.10 -12.86 35.28
CA LEU A 12 9.23 -12.94 33.83
C LEU A 12 9.12 -11.51 33.27
N ALA A 13 10.27 -10.84 33.14
CA ALA A 13 10.36 -9.55 32.48
C ALA A 13 10.06 -9.74 30.98
N CYS A 14 8.80 -9.55 30.60
CA CYS A 14 8.40 -9.44 29.20
C CYS A 14 8.88 -8.06 28.72
N ILE A 15 10.07 -8.02 28.11
CA ILE A 15 10.63 -6.82 27.50
C ILE A 15 9.82 -6.54 26.24
N THR A 16 9.00 -5.49 26.27
CA THR A 16 8.31 -4.94 25.11
C THR A 16 9.36 -4.38 24.14
N SER A 17 9.55 -5.09 23.04
CA SER A 17 10.42 -4.70 21.93
C SER A 17 9.80 -3.51 21.20
N THR A 18 10.46 -2.35 21.24
CA THR A 18 10.16 -1.22 20.34
C THR A 18 10.36 -1.67 18.89
N ALA A 19 9.26 -1.81 18.15
CA ALA A 19 9.25 -2.17 16.73
C ALA A 19 9.90 -1.05 15.90
N ALA A 20 11.17 -1.25 15.55
CA ALA A 20 11.88 -0.38 14.62
C ALA A 20 12.13 -1.13 13.29
N HIS A 21 11.67 -0.52 12.19
CA HIS A 21 11.90 -0.90 10.79
C HIS A 21 11.18 -2.16 10.25
N SER A 22 9.85 -2.07 10.08
CA SER A 22 9.12 -2.88 9.11
C SER A 22 8.63 -1.98 7.97
N ARG A 23 9.44 -1.78 6.93
CA ARG A 23 8.97 -1.21 5.66
C ARG A 23 8.52 -2.37 4.76
N HIS A 24 7.27 -2.33 4.31
CA HIS A 24 6.66 -3.31 3.40
C HIS A 24 6.86 -2.97 1.92
N GLU A 25 7.97 -2.32 1.57
CA GLU A 25 8.35 -2.21 0.15
C GLU A 25 8.86 -3.58 -0.33
N PRO A 26 8.40 -4.08 -1.50
CA PRO A 26 8.96 -5.27 -2.10
C PRO A 26 10.47 -5.12 -2.31
N LEU A 27 11.24 -6.07 -1.79
CA LEU A 27 12.68 -6.14 -2.02
C LEU A 27 12.91 -6.75 -3.42
N LYS A 28 13.16 -5.90 -4.41
CA LYS A 28 13.48 -6.35 -5.78
C LYS A 28 14.91 -6.89 -5.87
N LEU A 29 15.03 -8.21 -6.04
CA LEU A 29 16.31 -8.89 -6.25
C LEU A 29 16.66 -8.96 -7.74
N LYS A 30 17.10 -7.83 -8.32
CA LYS A 30 17.37 -7.69 -9.77
C LYS A 30 18.24 -8.82 -10.36
N LYS A 31 19.28 -9.26 -9.64
CA LYS A 31 20.18 -10.34 -10.12
C LYS A 31 19.54 -11.72 -10.13
N ALA A 32 18.52 -11.94 -9.30
CA ALA A 32 17.84 -13.23 -9.17
C ALA A 32 16.53 -13.28 -9.96
N GLY A 33 16.06 -12.14 -10.51
CA GLY A 33 14.74 -12.08 -11.15
C GLY A 33 13.59 -12.34 -10.17
N LEU A 34 13.77 -11.99 -8.89
CA LEU A 34 12.80 -12.25 -7.82
C LEU A 34 12.30 -10.93 -7.20
N GLU A 35 11.03 -10.92 -6.83
CA GLU A 35 10.42 -9.90 -5.99
C GLU A 35 10.05 -10.55 -4.65
N CYS A 36 10.59 -10.02 -3.54
CA CYS A 36 10.47 -10.62 -2.22
C CYS A 36 9.69 -9.73 -1.26
N TYR A 37 8.78 -10.33 -0.49
CA TYR A 37 7.97 -9.67 0.52
C TYR A 37 8.25 -10.26 1.89
N ASN A 38 8.49 -9.40 2.89
CA ASN A 38 8.60 -9.87 4.27
C ASN A 38 7.20 -10.16 4.83
N PHE A 39 6.95 -11.40 5.24
CA PHE A 39 5.65 -11.86 5.74
C PHE A 39 5.69 -12.38 7.19
N ASN A 40 6.83 -12.22 7.87
CA ASN A 40 7.01 -12.51 9.31
C ASN A 40 6.31 -13.79 9.82
N PRO A 41 6.53 -14.97 9.22
CA PRO A 41 5.90 -16.20 9.68
C PRO A 41 6.45 -16.62 11.05
N ALA A 42 5.55 -16.91 12.01
CA ALA A 42 5.93 -17.69 13.18
C ALA A 42 6.38 -19.11 12.73
N PRO A 43 7.39 -19.73 13.35
CA PRO A 43 8.15 -19.29 14.53
C PRO A 43 9.49 -18.58 14.18
N TYR A 44 9.61 -17.97 13.01
CA TYR A 44 10.89 -17.40 12.55
C TYR A 44 11.16 -16.00 13.11
N VAL A 45 12.44 -15.65 13.24
CA VAL A 45 12.87 -14.33 13.72
C VAL A 45 13.11 -13.41 12.51
N CYS A 46 12.32 -12.33 12.43
CA CYS A 46 12.26 -11.46 11.25
C CYS A 46 12.46 -9.99 11.63
N GLY A 47 13.72 -9.57 11.75
CA GLY A 47 14.09 -8.19 12.07
C GLY A 47 14.42 -7.93 13.54
N ALA A 48 14.76 -8.97 14.32
CA ALA A 48 15.18 -8.77 15.69
C ALA A 48 16.52 -8.02 15.75
N VAL A 49 16.58 -6.94 16.52
CA VAL A 49 17.78 -6.15 16.73
C VAL A 49 18.52 -6.65 17.97
N GLY A 50 19.78 -7.07 17.83
CA GLY A 50 20.51 -7.66 18.94
C GLY A 50 21.88 -8.24 18.61
N TYR A 51 22.24 -9.31 19.31
CA TYR A 51 23.46 -10.09 19.05
C TYR A 51 23.21 -11.60 19.18
N LEU A 52 24.09 -12.40 18.58
CA LEU A 52 24.04 -13.85 18.67
C LEU A 52 24.94 -14.33 19.81
N LYS A 53 24.40 -15.16 20.72
CA LYS A 53 25.20 -15.79 21.79
C LYS A 53 26.16 -16.84 21.25
N LYS A 54 25.70 -17.63 20.28
CA LYS A 54 26.46 -18.75 19.69
C LYS A 54 26.48 -18.61 18.16
N PRO A 55 27.22 -17.63 17.60
CA PRO A 55 27.24 -17.43 16.16
C PRO A 55 27.95 -18.61 15.49
N ARG A 56 27.18 -19.54 14.93
CA ARG A 56 27.68 -20.55 14.00
C ARG A 56 27.66 -19.94 12.62
N ALA A 57 28.68 -19.10 12.36
CA ALA A 57 28.88 -18.55 11.05
C ALA A 57 29.04 -19.70 10.05
N ALA A 58 28.43 -19.55 8.87
CA ALA A 58 28.79 -20.35 7.72
C ALA A 58 30.32 -20.31 7.58
N HIS A 59 30.93 -21.44 7.22
CA HIS A 59 32.36 -21.52 6.90
C HIS A 59 32.80 -20.23 6.17
N ARG A 60 33.66 -19.45 6.83
CA ARG A 60 34.05 -18.07 6.47
C ARG A 60 32.91 -17.04 6.73
N LYS A 61 33.13 -16.11 7.67
CA LYS A 61 32.37 -14.84 7.72
C LYS A 61 32.50 -14.17 6.35
N ILE A 62 31.54 -14.39 5.46
CA ILE A 62 31.43 -13.64 4.21
C ILE A 62 30.87 -12.28 4.60
N ARG A 63 31.74 -11.40 5.14
CA ARG A 63 31.44 -9.99 5.26
C ARG A 63 31.50 -9.41 3.85
N LYS A 64 30.35 -9.35 3.20
CA LYS A 64 30.18 -8.55 2.00
C LYS A 64 29.64 -7.19 2.43
N SER A 65 30.33 -6.15 2.00
CA SER A 65 29.74 -4.81 1.96
C SER A 65 28.61 -4.87 0.96
N VAL A 66 27.37 -4.81 1.43
CA VAL A 66 26.19 -4.80 0.60
C VAL A 66 25.40 -3.53 0.90
N PRO A 67 25.00 -2.74 -0.10
CA PRO A 67 24.45 -1.40 0.13
C PRO A 67 23.04 -1.42 0.74
N SER A 68 22.36 -2.57 0.80
CA SER A 68 20.97 -2.66 1.24
C SER A 68 20.61 -4.02 1.82
N LEU A 69 19.49 -4.05 2.54
CA LEU A 69 18.85 -5.28 3.04
C LEU A 69 18.53 -6.24 1.89
N ALA A 70 17.98 -5.73 0.77
CA ALA A 70 17.71 -6.52 -0.43
C ALA A 70 18.97 -7.21 -0.96
N ALA A 71 20.10 -6.52 -0.98
CA ALA A 71 21.36 -7.10 -1.42
C ALA A 71 21.87 -8.19 -0.45
N CYS A 72 21.64 -8.04 0.86
CA CYS A 72 21.96 -9.08 1.85
C CYS A 72 21.07 -10.32 1.70
N LEU A 73 19.76 -10.14 1.51
CA LEU A 73 18.82 -11.21 1.21
C LEU A 73 19.21 -11.95 -0.07
N GLY A 74 19.50 -11.21 -1.15
CA GLY A 74 19.97 -11.80 -2.42
C GLY A 74 21.27 -12.59 -2.25
N ALA A 75 22.21 -12.11 -1.44
CA ALA A 75 23.43 -12.85 -1.12
C ALA A 75 23.14 -14.14 -0.35
N CYS A 76 22.16 -14.13 0.55
CA CYS A 76 21.70 -15.33 1.24
C CYS A 76 21.07 -16.33 0.26
N HIS A 77 20.16 -15.89 -0.62
CA HIS A 77 19.54 -16.77 -1.62
C HIS A 77 20.56 -17.40 -2.60
N ALA A 78 21.62 -16.67 -2.94
CA ALA A 78 22.69 -17.15 -3.81
C ALA A 78 23.71 -18.07 -3.10
N THR A 79 23.60 -18.25 -1.79
CA THR A 79 24.51 -19.09 -1.00
C THR A 79 23.78 -20.35 -0.56
N GLU A 80 24.19 -21.52 -1.07
CA GLU A 80 23.48 -22.80 -0.93
C GLU A 80 23.06 -23.15 0.51
N HIS A 81 23.89 -22.79 1.50
CA HIS A 81 23.63 -23.12 2.90
C HIS A 81 23.18 -21.92 3.75
N CYS A 82 22.84 -20.77 3.17
CA CYS A 82 22.38 -19.64 3.97
C CYS A 82 20.92 -19.82 4.42
N VAL A 83 20.72 -19.84 5.75
CA VAL A 83 19.42 -20.02 6.41
C VAL A 83 18.96 -18.75 7.13
N SER A 84 19.91 -17.92 7.58
CA SER A 84 19.64 -16.61 8.17
C SER A 84 20.76 -15.63 7.89
N PHE A 85 20.51 -14.34 8.10
CA PHE A 85 21.50 -13.29 7.92
C PHE A 85 21.31 -12.15 8.92
N GLY A 86 22.39 -11.42 9.18
CA GLY A 86 22.40 -10.18 9.95
C GLY A 86 22.82 -9.01 9.07
N PHE A 87 22.13 -7.89 9.19
CA PHE A 87 22.39 -6.68 8.43
C PHE A 87 22.59 -5.48 9.38
N ASP A 88 23.70 -4.77 9.21
CA ASP A 88 24.06 -3.56 9.98
C ASP A 88 24.83 -2.59 9.09
N LYS A 89 24.31 -1.38 8.88
CA LYS A 89 25.00 -0.26 8.19
C LYS A 89 25.78 -0.66 6.92
N GLY A 90 25.16 -1.47 6.07
CA GLY A 90 25.76 -1.93 4.81
C GLY A 90 26.71 -3.13 4.94
N SER A 91 26.85 -3.71 6.13
CA SER A 91 27.53 -4.98 6.37
C SER A 91 26.49 -6.10 6.45
N CYS A 92 26.76 -7.19 5.73
CA CYS A 92 25.94 -8.39 5.73
C CYS A 92 26.75 -9.59 6.24
N THR A 93 26.17 -10.35 7.17
CA THR A 93 26.73 -11.61 7.67
C THR A 93 25.72 -12.73 7.42
N LEU A 94 26.15 -13.79 6.73
CA LEU A 94 25.32 -14.94 6.40
C LEU A 94 25.58 -16.09 7.39
N TYR A 95 24.52 -16.81 7.77
CA TYR A 95 24.57 -17.91 8.74
C TYR A 95 23.92 -19.17 8.16
N THR A 96 24.43 -20.33 8.57
CA THR A 96 23.95 -21.66 8.12
C THR A 96 22.83 -22.24 8.97
N GLU A 97 22.51 -21.59 10.09
CA GLU A 97 21.49 -22.05 11.02
C GLU A 97 20.38 -21.01 11.17
N THR A 98 19.26 -21.41 11.78
CA THR A 98 18.20 -20.48 12.14
C THR A 98 18.66 -19.58 13.29
N LEU A 99 18.01 -18.42 13.43
CA LEU A 99 18.31 -17.50 14.53
C LEU A 99 17.90 -18.06 15.90
N MET A 100 16.88 -18.92 15.95
CA MET A 100 16.51 -19.65 17.17
C MET A 100 17.61 -20.61 17.60
N ALA A 101 18.20 -21.37 16.67
CA ALA A 101 19.30 -22.29 16.98
C ALA A 101 20.57 -21.56 17.46
N GLN A 102 20.76 -20.31 17.03
CA GLN A 102 21.90 -19.47 17.39
C GLN A 102 21.67 -18.60 18.64
N GLU A 103 20.50 -18.71 19.28
CA GLU A 103 20.12 -17.97 20.50
C GLU A 103 20.31 -16.44 20.32
N VAL A 104 19.53 -15.80 19.44
CA VAL A 104 19.49 -14.33 19.36
C VAL A 104 19.06 -13.75 20.71
N GLU A 105 19.88 -12.87 21.27
CA GLU A 105 19.49 -12.01 22.38
C GLU A 105 19.19 -10.61 21.85
N VAL A 106 17.95 -10.17 22.08
CA VAL A 106 17.52 -8.82 21.74
C VAL A 106 18.31 -7.83 22.59
N SER A 107 18.98 -6.88 21.93
CA SER A 107 19.77 -5.86 22.62
C SER A 107 19.70 -4.54 21.86
N PRO A 108 19.26 -3.44 22.51
CA PRO A 108 19.21 -2.13 21.86
C PRO A 108 20.61 -1.52 21.65
N LYS A 109 21.68 -2.12 22.20
CA LYS A 109 23.06 -1.63 22.08
C LYS A 109 23.69 -1.90 20.73
N THR A 110 23.07 -2.76 19.92
CA THR A 110 23.57 -3.17 18.61
C THR A 110 22.63 -2.65 17.52
N ASN A 111 23.16 -2.27 16.36
CA ASN A 111 22.35 -1.89 15.20
C ASN A 111 22.15 -3.06 14.21
N THR A 112 22.50 -4.28 14.60
CA THR A 112 22.37 -5.44 13.71
C THR A 112 20.95 -6.00 13.80
N ALA A 113 20.23 -5.95 12.69
CA ALA A 113 18.95 -6.62 12.53
C ALA A 113 19.17 -8.02 11.94
N PHE A 114 18.55 -9.03 12.54
CA PHE A 114 18.67 -10.42 12.13
C PHE A 114 17.38 -10.94 11.50
N TYR A 115 17.52 -11.67 10.39
CA TYR A 115 16.41 -12.25 9.63
C TYR A 115 16.68 -13.72 9.30
N ASN A 116 15.67 -14.57 9.49
CA ASN A 116 15.62 -15.87 8.82
C ASN A 116 15.28 -15.69 7.33
N ARG A 117 15.83 -16.53 6.45
CA ARG A 117 15.47 -16.52 5.02
C ARG A 117 13.97 -16.74 4.80
N HIS A 118 13.36 -17.60 5.62
CA HIS A 118 11.93 -17.87 5.64
C HIS A 118 11.05 -16.66 5.96
N CYS A 119 11.62 -15.55 6.43
CA CYS A 119 10.87 -14.30 6.59
C CYS A 119 10.38 -13.73 5.26
N PHE A 120 10.99 -14.12 4.14
CA PHE A 120 10.71 -13.55 2.84
C PHE A 120 10.06 -14.58 1.90
N LYS A 121 8.91 -14.22 1.34
CA LYS A 121 8.30 -14.94 0.22
C LYS A 121 8.79 -14.27 -1.06
N CYS A 122 9.54 -15.01 -1.87
CA CYS A 122 10.07 -14.51 -3.12
C CYS A 122 9.36 -15.16 -4.30
N GLU A 123 8.81 -14.35 -5.19
CA GLU A 123 8.16 -14.81 -6.41
C GLU A 123 8.98 -14.38 -7.63
N PRO A 124 9.00 -15.18 -8.72
CA PRO A 124 9.60 -14.75 -9.98
C PRO A 124 8.95 -13.43 -10.42
N ILE A 125 9.79 -12.46 -10.80
CA ILE A 125 9.31 -11.27 -11.47
C ILE A 125 8.67 -11.76 -12.77
N LYS A 126 7.33 -11.70 -12.84
CA LYS A 126 6.64 -11.95 -14.11
C LYS A 126 7.17 -10.90 -15.08
N PRO A 127 7.82 -11.29 -16.20
CA PRO A 127 8.23 -10.32 -17.18
C PRO A 127 6.98 -9.57 -17.61
N SER A 128 6.97 -8.25 -17.41
CA SER A 128 5.95 -7.42 -18.03
C SER A 128 5.96 -7.76 -19.52
N PRO A 129 4.80 -8.02 -20.15
CA PRO A 129 4.76 -8.34 -21.57
C PRO A 129 5.55 -7.28 -22.32
N THR A 130 6.60 -7.73 -23.02
CA THR A 130 7.45 -6.82 -23.79
C THR A 130 6.57 -6.23 -24.88
N PRO A 131 6.43 -4.89 -24.98
CA PRO A 131 5.63 -4.30 -26.04
C PRO A 131 6.17 -4.79 -27.38
N GLN A 132 5.32 -5.44 -28.18
CA GLN A 132 5.72 -5.77 -29.54
C GLN A 132 5.64 -4.48 -30.35
N VAL A 133 6.74 -4.10 -31.00
CA VAL A 133 6.74 -2.97 -31.92
C VAL A 133 6.49 -3.54 -33.31
N VAL A 134 5.35 -3.19 -33.90
CA VAL A 134 5.00 -3.57 -35.27
C VAL A 134 5.28 -2.38 -36.17
N TYR A 135 6.28 -2.54 -37.05
CA TYR A 135 6.59 -1.56 -38.08
C TYR A 135 5.76 -1.84 -39.32
N VAL A 136 4.95 -0.87 -39.74
CA VAL A 136 4.15 -0.96 -40.97
C VAL A 136 4.80 -0.04 -42.00
N THR A 137 5.54 -0.62 -42.95
CA THR A 137 6.40 0.16 -43.87
C THR A 137 5.73 0.55 -45.19
N GLU A 138 4.67 -0.12 -45.64
CA GLU A 138 3.92 0.26 -46.83
C GLU A 138 2.44 -0.11 -46.67
N VAL A 139 1.56 0.86 -46.85
CA VAL A 139 0.11 0.67 -46.76
C VAL A 139 -0.48 1.06 -48.09
N ASN A 140 -0.81 0.06 -48.90
CA ASN A 140 -1.68 0.29 -50.04
C ASN A 140 -3.06 0.70 -49.50
N GLN A 141 -3.72 1.66 -50.17
CA GLN A 141 -5.04 2.16 -49.78
C GLN A 141 -5.96 0.95 -49.46
N ASN A 142 -6.47 0.88 -48.23
CA ASN A 142 -7.34 -0.17 -47.64
C ASN A 142 -6.68 -1.39 -46.95
N THR A 143 -5.51 -1.27 -46.34
CA THR A 143 -4.98 -2.37 -45.50
C THR A 143 -5.58 -2.30 -44.09
N ILE A 144 -6.31 -3.36 -43.68
CA ILE A 144 -6.75 -3.54 -42.28
C ILE A 144 -5.66 -4.30 -41.54
N VAL A 145 -5.07 -3.68 -40.52
CA VAL A 145 -4.10 -4.34 -39.63
C VAL A 145 -4.84 -4.79 -38.37
N GLU A 146 -4.96 -6.10 -38.16
CA GLU A 146 -5.52 -6.65 -36.92
C GLU A 146 -4.40 -6.83 -35.89
N ILE A 147 -4.56 -6.22 -34.72
CA ILE A 147 -3.48 -6.09 -33.73
C ILE A 147 -3.89 -6.70 -32.39
N GLN A 148 -2.97 -7.43 -31.78
CA GLN A 148 -3.13 -7.98 -30.43
C GLN A 148 -2.68 -6.97 -29.36
N GLN A 149 -3.16 -7.14 -28.13
CA GLN A 149 -2.92 -6.25 -26.98
C GLN A 149 -1.41 -5.96 -26.78
N ASN A 150 -1.08 -4.74 -26.32
CA ASN A 150 0.29 -4.27 -26.02
C ASN A 150 1.22 -4.09 -27.23
N THR A 151 0.69 -3.64 -28.36
CA THR A 151 1.49 -3.34 -29.56
C THR A 151 1.73 -1.83 -29.70
N ILE A 152 2.95 -1.43 -30.07
CA ILE A 152 3.28 -0.06 -30.50
C ILE A 152 3.35 -0.07 -32.02
N ILE A 153 2.58 0.80 -32.67
CA ILE A 153 2.59 0.95 -34.14
C ILE A 153 3.39 2.20 -34.48
N ASP A 154 4.37 2.03 -35.33
CA ASP A 154 5.09 3.12 -36.00
C ASP A 154 4.77 3.03 -37.49
N ALA A 155 4.00 4.00 -37.99
CA ALA A 155 3.45 4.01 -39.35
C ALA A 155 3.83 5.29 -40.10
N LYS A 156 4.28 5.14 -41.35
CA LYS A 156 4.58 6.25 -42.26
C LYS A 156 3.38 6.56 -43.16
N GLN A 157 2.60 7.57 -42.75
CA GLN A 157 1.49 8.22 -43.48
C GLN A 157 0.32 7.34 -43.99
N ASN A 158 -0.90 7.91 -44.00
CA ASN A 158 -2.13 7.35 -44.61
C ASN A 158 -2.52 5.91 -44.23
N THR A 159 -2.35 5.53 -42.98
CA THR A 159 -2.78 4.21 -42.48
C THR A 159 -4.12 4.32 -41.75
N VAL A 160 -5.19 3.75 -42.30
CA VAL A 160 -6.44 3.53 -41.57
C VAL A 160 -6.25 2.27 -40.73
N THR A 161 -6.21 2.40 -39.40
CA THR A 161 -5.99 1.26 -38.52
C THR A 161 -7.24 1.01 -37.69
N GLU A 162 -7.81 -0.19 -37.78
CA GLU A 162 -8.83 -0.63 -36.84
C GLU A 162 -8.13 -1.19 -35.60
N VAL A 163 -8.25 -0.48 -34.47
CA VAL A 163 -7.51 -0.80 -33.25
C VAL A 163 -8.46 -1.41 -32.23
N LYS A 164 -8.21 -2.65 -31.82
CA LYS A 164 -8.90 -3.30 -30.69
C LYS A 164 -8.33 -2.76 -29.36
N GLN A 165 -9.11 -2.85 -28.28
CA GLN A 165 -8.86 -2.23 -26.96
C GLN A 165 -7.41 -2.44 -26.43
N ASN A 166 -6.91 -1.46 -25.66
CA ASN A 166 -5.58 -1.44 -24.99
C ASN A 166 -4.33 -1.35 -25.90
N THR A 167 -4.39 -0.57 -26.98
CA THR A 167 -3.24 -0.32 -27.87
C THR A 167 -2.86 1.16 -27.86
N LYS A 168 -1.57 1.48 -27.71
CA LYS A 168 -1.06 2.86 -27.74
C LYS A 168 -0.42 3.15 -29.10
N VAL A 169 -1.04 4.03 -29.88
CA VAL A 169 -0.54 4.45 -31.20
C VAL A 169 0.26 5.75 -31.04
N ILE A 170 1.50 5.77 -31.56
CA ILE A 170 2.35 6.96 -31.55
C ILE A 170 2.70 7.28 -32.99
N VAL A 171 2.27 8.45 -33.49
CA VAL A 171 2.55 8.89 -34.86
C VAL A 171 3.63 9.97 -34.82
N SER A 172 4.79 9.72 -35.41
CA SER A 172 5.88 10.69 -35.50
C SER A 172 5.88 11.40 -36.87
N LYS A 173 5.30 12.63 -36.92
CA LYS A 173 5.41 13.75 -37.90
C LYS A 173 5.59 13.45 -39.40
N GLU A 174 5.01 14.17 -40.36
CA GLU A 174 4.53 15.55 -40.45
C GLU A 174 3.30 15.57 -41.40
N THR A 175 2.26 16.30 -40.99
CA THR A 175 0.95 16.54 -41.65
C THR A 175 0.03 15.34 -41.97
N ASP A 176 -1.15 15.49 -41.38
CA ASP A 176 -2.51 15.06 -41.77
C ASP A 176 -3.06 13.66 -41.40
N TYR A 177 -3.99 13.76 -40.43
CA TYR A 177 -5.13 12.96 -39.97
C TYR A 177 -5.05 11.41 -39.90
N VAL A 178 -5.32 10.90 -38.69
CA VAL A 178 -5.66 9.48 -38.44
C VAL A 178 -7.15 9.41 -38.13
N THR A 179 -7.92 8.71 -38.96
CA THR A 179 -9.36 8.49 -38.76
C THR A 179 -9.59 7.17 -38.03
N VAL A 180 -10.08 7.21 -36.78
CA VAL A 180 -10.54 6.01 -36.06
C VAL A 180 -12.04 5.88 -36.28
N VAL A 181 -12.46 4.97 -37.17
CA VAL A 181 -13.88 4.76 -37.48
C VAL A 181 -14.45 3.71 -36.52
N LYS A 182 -15.40 4.12 -35.67
CA LYS A 182 -16.24 3.20 -34.91
C LYS A 182 -17.33 2.66 -35.86
N PRO A 183 -17.67 1.36 -35.87
CA PRO A 183 -18.61 0.84 -36.86
C PRO A 183 -20.02 1.33 -36.55
N SER A 184 -20.54 2.24 -37.37
CA SER A 184 -21.96 2.58 -37.43
C SER A 184 -22.32 3.01 -38.85
N VAL A 185 -23.06 2.11 -39.52
CA VAL A 185 -23.92 2.26 -40.71
C VAL A 185 -23.52 3.31 -41.76
N VAL A 186 -23.14 2.81 -42.93
CA VAL A 186 -22.84 3.55 -44.16
C VAL A 186 -24.11 4.21 -44.74
N ARG A 187 -24.09 5.54 -44.88
CA ARG A 187 -24.68 6.24 -46.02
C ARG A 187 -23.75 7.36 -46.48
N THR A 188 -23.46 7.35 -47.77
CA THR A 188 -22.67 8.32 -48.52
C THR A 188 -23.42 9.64 -48.67
N ASP A 189 -22.81 10.72 -48.20
CA ASP A 189 -22.69 12.02 -48.89
C ASP A 189 -21.65 12.86 -48.12
N ILE A 190 -20.57 13.24 -48.79
CA ILE A 190 -19.41 13.94 -48.18
C ILE A 190 -19.71 15.44 -48.17
N TYR A 191 -20.03 15.97 -46.99
CA TYR A 191 -19.82 17.37 -46.67
C TYR A 191 -18.57 17.45 -45.77
N VAL A 192 -17.57 18.24 -46.19
CA VAL A 192 -16.40 18.55 -45.35
C VAL A 192 -16.85 19.55 -44.29
N THR A 193 -17.19 19.06 -43.12
CA THR A 193 -17.33 19.86 -41.90
C THR A 193 -16.01 19.81 -41.13
N GLU A 194 -15.40 20.98 -40.90
CA GLU A 194 -14.36 21.17 -39.87
C GLU A 194 -14.83 20.49 -38.59
N THR A 195 -14.16 19.40 -38.22
CA THR A 195 -14.47 18.65 -37.01
C THR A 195 -13.33 18.88 -36.05
N GLU A 196 -13.62 19.57 -34.95
CA GLU A 196 -12.73 19.67 -33.81
C GLU A 196 -12.22 18.26 -33.44
N VAL A 197 -10.90 18.11 -33.40
CA VAL A 197 -10.25 16.86 -32.99
C VAL A 197 -10.50 16.70 -31.49
N ALA A 198 -11.60 16.04 -31.15
CA ALA A 198 -11.84 15.57 -29.80
C ALA A 198 -10.90 14.39 -29.55
N THR A 199 -9.90 14.57 -28.69
CA THR A 199 -9.21 13.45 -28.03
C THR A 199 -10.27 12.56 -27.40
N VAL A 200 -10.52 11.40 -27.99
CA VAL A 200 -11.32 10.34 -27.35
C VAL A 200 -10.41 9.69 -26.31
N THR A 201 -10.21 10.37 -25.18
CA THR A 201 -10.09 9.65 -23.91
C THR A 201 -11.37 8.85 -23.81
N GLN A 202 -11.34 7.53 -24.02
CA GLN A 202 -12.44 6.73 -23.51
C GLN A 202 -12.48 7.03 -22.01
N PRO A 203 -13.57 7.61 -21.50
CA PRO A 203 -13.76 7.66 -20.07
C PRO A 203 -13.75 6.21 -19.63
N PHE A 204 -12.69 5.83 -18.93
CA PHE A 204 -12.80 4.77 -17.97
C PHE A 204 -14.01 5.17 -17.10
N ASP A 205 -15.10 4.41 -17.19
CA ASP A 205 -16.36 4.64 -16.45
C ASP A 205 -16.17 4.39 -14.94
N TYR A 206 -15.00 4.75 -14.40
CA TYR A 206 -14.84 4.98 -12.97
C TYR A 206 -15.67 6.21 -12.65
N ALA A 207 -16.94 6.00 -12.33
CA ALA A 207 -17.69 6.97 -11.57
C ALA A 207 -16.95 7.08 -10.23
N PRO A 208 -16.29 8.20 -9.92
CA PRO A 208 -15.70 8.37 -8.61
C PRO A 208 -16.82 8.33 -7.59
N THR A 209 -16.94 7.20 -6.90
CA THR A 209 -17.99 6.96 -5.93
C THR A 209 -17.62 7.54 -4.57
N GLY A 210 -16.41 8.08 -4.40
CA GLY A 210 -15.99 8.75 -3.17
C GLY A 210 -15.38 7.79 -2.16
N MET A 211 -15.71 7.97 -0.89
CA MET A 211 -15.15 7.21 0.22
C MET A 211 -16.19 6.53 1.09
N GLU A 212 -16.01 5.26 1.43
CA GLU A 212 -16.86 4.59 2.38
C GLU A 212 -16.39 4.99 3.76
N TRP A 213 -17.35 5.51 4.52
CA TRP A 213 -17.18 5.89 5.90
C TRP A 213 -18.15 5.08 6.75
N SER A 214 -17.67 4.64 7.90
CA SER A 214 -18.50 4.03 8.91
C SER A 214 -18.00 4.41 10.29
N TRP A 215 -18.89 4.44 11.27
CA TRP A 215 -18.53 4.72 12.65
C TRP A 215 -19.16 3.72 13.61
N TYR A 216 -18.54 3.58 14.76
CA TYR A 216 -18.84 2.60 15.79
C TYR A 216 -18.81 3.29 17.15
N ASP A 217 -19.89 3.17 17.90
CA ASP A 217 -19.93 3.52 19.32
C ASP A 217 -19.16 2.47 20.11
N THR A 218 -18.03 2.88 20.68
CA THR A 218 -17.13 2.01 21.45
C THR A 218 -17.33 2.07 22.96
N SER A 219 -18.34 2.82 23.44
CA SER A 219 -18.61 2.97 24.88
C SER A 219 -18.89 1.63 25.58
N ASN A 220 -19.46 0.68 24.84
CA ASN A 220 -19.82 -0.65 25.36
C ASN A 220 -18.70 -1.70 25.19
N TYR A 221 -17.60 -1.38 24.47
CA TYR A 221 -16.49 -2.32 24.28
C TYR A 221 -15.57 -2.31 25.51
N LYS A 222 -15.98 -3.05 26.54
CA LYS A 222 -15.26 -3.17 27.82
C LYS A 222 -13.78 -3.57 27.64
N ASN A 223 -12.90 -2.81 28.30
CA ASN A 223 -11.55 -3.15 28.79
C ASN A 223 -10.38 -3.23 27.79
N ASN A 224 -10.61 -3.39 26.48
CA ASN A 224 -9.52 -3.32 25.48
C ASN A 224 -9.55 -2.02 24.68
N TRP A 225 -10.71 -1.38 24.59
CA TRP A 225 -10.92 -0.16 23.83
C TRP A 225 -10.82 1.12 24.67
N THR A 226 -10.80 1.02 26.00
CA THR A 226 -10.72 2.19 26.89
C THR A 226 -9.38 2.28 27.64
N VAL A 227 -8.47 1.35 27.37
CA VAL A 227 -7.16 1.29 28.03
C VAL A 227 -6.11 1.52 26.97
N LEU A 228 -5.26 2.53 27.19
CA LEU A 228 -4.12 2.96 26.35
C LEU A 228 -3.11 1.85 25.98
N TYR A 229 -3.36 0.57 26.23
CA TYR A 229 -2.44 -0.52 25.92
C TYR A 229 -3.09 -1.70 25.21
N GLY A 230 -4.41 -1.66 24.94
CA GLY A 230 -5.16 -2.80 24.40
C GLY A 230 -5.84 -2.58 23.04
N TRP A 231 -5.76 -1.38 22.46
CA TRP A 231 -6.47 -1.07 21.23
C TRP A 231 -5.94 -1.91 20.06
N ASN A 232 -6.84 -2.69 19.47
CA ASN A 232 -6.59 -3.45 18.26
C ASN A 232 -7.68 -3.10 17.24
N PRO A 233 -7.33 -2.46 16.11
CA PRO A 233 -8.33 -2.06 15.12
C PRO A 233 -9.09 -3.26 14.55
N SER A 234 -8.47 -4.45 14.52
CA SER A 234 -9.13 -5.68 14.08
C SER A 234 -10.27 -6.14 14.99
N ASP A 235 -10.39 -5.61 16.21
CA ASP A 235 -11.49 -5.95 17.12
C ASP A 235 -12.85 -5.36 16.65
N LEU A 236 -12.85 -4.47 15.64
CA LEU A 236 -14.07 -4.09 14.90
C LEU A 236 -14.61 -5.22 14.03
N ALA A 237 -13.84 -6.29 13.82
CA ALA A 237 -14.31 -7.39 13.00
C ALA A 237 -15.57 -8.05 13.59
N GLY A 238 -16.60 -8.15 12.76
CA GLY A 238 -17.91 -8.65 13.16
C GLY A 238 -18.75 -7.66 13.98
N LYS A 239 -18.30 -6.42 14.19
CA LYS A 239 -19.12 -5.36 14.78
C LYS A 239 -20.03 -4.75 13.73
N VAL A 240 -21.25 -4.42 14.14
CA VAL A 240 -22.19 -3.67 13.32
C VAL A 240 -21.88 -2.19 13.51
N SER A 241 -21.73 -1.45 12.42
CA SER A 241 -21.56 0.00 12.47
C SER A 241 -22.84 0.69 12.93
N ASN A 242 -22.68 1.79 13.66
CA ASN A 242 -23.79 2.64 14.08
C ASN A 242 -24.30 3.49 12.91
N GLY A 243 -23.42 3.82 11.95
CA GLY A 243 -23.76 4.50 10.71
C GLY A 243 -22.76 4.19 9.60
N THR A 244 -23.23 4.30 8.36
CA THR A 244 -22.41 4.17 7.13
C THR A 244 -22.81 5.25 6.14
N LYS A 245 -21.84 5.80 5.41
CA LYS A 245 -22.05 6.77 4.33
C LYS A 245 -21.02 6.58 3.24
N THR A 246 -21.34 7.12 2.07
CA THR A 246 -20.36 7.36 1.03
C THR A 246 -20.07 8.86 0.95
N VAL A 247 -18.86 9.24 1.33
CA VAL A 247 -18.37 10.62 1.33
C VAL A 247 -17.94 10.98 -0.09
N THR A 248 -18.80 11.70 -0.78
CA THR A 248 -18.61 12.14 -2.18
C THR A 248 -18.30 13.62 -2.31
N THR A 249 -18.35 14.38 -1.22
CA THR A 249 -18.13 15.82 -1.20
C THR A 249 -17.22 16.21 -0.02
N LYS A 250 -16.95 17.51 0.13
CA LYS A 250 -16.04 18.10 1.13
C LYS A 250 -16.13 17.35 2.46
N THR A 251 -15.02 16.74 2.87
CA THR A 251 -14.94 16.17 4.21
C THR A 251 -15.07 17.29 5.23
N GLN A 252 -15.73 17.03 6.36
CA GLN A 252 -15.63 17.91 7.52
C GLN A 252 -14.25 17.80 8.19
N GLU A 253 -13.37 16.97 7.64
CA GLU A 253 -11.99 16.81 8.07
C GLU A 253 -11.11 18.00 7.67
N PRO A 254 -10.24 18.47 8.60
CA PRO A 254 -9.98 17.87 9.89
C PRO A 254 -11.06 18.33 10.87
N TYR A 255 -11.48 17.49 11.78
CA TYR A 255 -12.23 18.02 12.92
C TYR A 255 -11.33 18.14 14.14
N ASP A 256 -11.66 19.17 14.91
CA ASP A 256 -11.14 19.42 16.23
C ASP A 256 -12.35 19.79 17.08
N ASP A 257 -12.98 18.79 17.71
CA ASP A 257 -14.21 18.98 18.48
C ASP A 257 -14.02 18.53 19.93
N SER A 258 -14.45 19.38 20.85
CA SER A 258 -14.43 19.13 22.29
C SER A 258 -15.84 19.07 22.90
N GLY A 259 -16.88 19.20 22.08
CA GLY A 259 -18.26 18.97 22.49
C GLY A 259 -18.50 17.49 22.78
N PRO A 260 -19.64 17.09 23.38
CA PRO A 260 -19.96 15.69 23.66
C PRO A 260 -20.36 14.89 22.42
N THR A 261 -20.69 15.58 21.33
CA THR A 261 -21.14 15.02 20.06
C THR A 261 -20.77 15.96 18.93
N MET A 262 -20.55 15.42 17.75
CA MET A 262 -20.33 16.20 16.53
C MET A 262 -21.22 15.73 15.39
N ASN A 263 -21.52 16.61 14.45
CA ASN A 263 -22.18 16.23 13.20
C ASN A 263 -21.12 15.86 12.17
N LEU A 264 -21.06 14.59 11.79
CA LEU A 264 -20.13 14.07 10.79
C LEU A 264 -20.88 13.34 9.68
N TYR A 265 -20.74 13.83 8.45
CA TYR A 265 -21.39 13.29 7.24
C TYR A 265 -22.92 13.10 7.35
N GLY A 266 -23.57 13.96 8.15
CA GLY A 266 -25.02 13.94 8.37
C GLY A 266 -25.48 13.07 9.54
N ASP A 267 -24.57 12.38 10.22
CA ASP A 267 -24.86 11.66 11.47
C ASP A 267 -24.39 12.49 12.68
N VAL A 268 -25.10 12.37 13.81
CA VAL A 268 -24.63 12.88 15.10
C VAL A 268 -23.87 11.74 15.79
N ILE A 269 -22.56 11.89 15.94
CA ILE A 269 -21.69 10.88 16.56
C ILE A 269 -21.18 11.39 17.91
N PRO A 270 -20.93 10.51 18.89
CA PRO A 270 -20.23 10.91 20.11
C PRO A 270 -18.79 11.28 19.77
N THR A 271 -18.25 12.26 20.47
CA THR A 271 -16.83 12.61 20.37
C THR A 271 -15.97 11.75 21.28
N ASP A 272 -16.55 11.10 22.30
CA ASP A 272 -15.86 10.15 23.17
C ASP A 272 -16.27 8.72 22.83
N ASN A 273 -15.33 7.77 22.98
CA ASN A 273 -15.55 6.35 22.71
C ASN A 273 -16.21 6.12 21.33
N VAL A 274 -15.59 6.68 20.30
CA VAL A 274 -16.01 6.50 18.90
C VAL A 274 -14.86 5.93 18.10
N THR A 275 -15.17 5.07 17.15
CA THR A 275 -14.21 4.64 16.14
C THR A 275 -14.80 4.85 14.77
N GLU A 276 -13.99 5.37 13.87
CA GLU A 276 -14.32 5.60 12.48
C GLU A 276 -13.45 4.72 11.58
N MET A 277 -14.01 4.31 10.46
CA MET A 277 -13.30 3.63 9.40
C MET A 277 -13.58 4.33 8.09
N TYR A 278 -12.51 4.63 7.36
CA TYR A 278 -12.51 5.13 6.01
C TYR A 278 -11.90 4.11 5.08
N PHE A 279 -12.56 3.77 3.98
CA PHE A 279 -12.04 2.87 2.95
C PHE A 279 -12.27 3.47 1.57
N SER A 280 -11.28 3.40 0.68
CA SER A 280 -11.44 3.75 -0.75
C SER A 280 -10.27 3.25 -1.58
N HIS A 281 -10.35 3.46 -2.89
CA HIS A 281 -9.25 3.35 -3.82
C HIS A 281 -8.89 4.73 -4.35
N ILE A 282 -7.62 5.09 -4.30
CA ILE A 282 -7.10 6.26 -5.02
C ILE A 282 -6.93 5.87 -6.48
N LEU A 283 -7.59 6.55 -7.41
CA LEU A 283 -7.31 6.45 -8.83
C LEU A 283 -6.09 7.31 -9.17
N CYS A 284 -5.00 6.66 -9.60
CA CYS A 284 -3.73 7.32 -9.84
C CYS A 284 -3.75 8.08 -11.17
N ARG A 285 -4.18 9.34 -11.16
CA ARG A 285 -4.19 10.18 -12.36
C ARG A 285 -2.80 10.67 -12.79
N GLU A 286 -1.79 10.35 -12.00
CA GLU A 286 -0.39 10.68 -12.23
C GLU A 286 0.47 9.48 -11.83
N ALA A 287 1.51 9.19 -12.59
CA ALA A 287 2.48 8.18 -12.18
C ALA A 287 3.45 8.77 -11.15
N GLY A 288 3.68 8.08 -10.04
CA GLY A 288 4.66 8.47 -9.04
C GLY A 288 4.27 8.07 -7.62
N SER A 289 4.95 8.69 -6.65
CA SER A 289 4.80 8.40 -5.22
C SER A 289 3.64 9.20 -4.62
N TYR A 290 2.58 8.52 -4.20
CA TYR A 290 1.51 9.08 -3.39
C TYR A 290 1.89 9.01 -1.91
N VAL A 291 1.81 10.14 -1.21
CA VAL A 291 2.30 10.27 0.17
C VAL A 291 1.12 10.32 1.13
N PHE A 292 1.10 9.39 2.08
CA PHE A 292 0.15 9.41 3.20
C PHE A 292 0.81 10.16 4.36
N ALA A 293 0.14 11.19 4.85
CA ALA A 293 0.59 12.04 5.95
C ALA A 293 -0.51 12.15 7.02
N SER A 294 -0.10 12.53 8.24
CA SER A 294 -1.04 12.95 9.28
C SER A 294 -0.40 14.08 10.08
N SER A 295 -1.20 15.07 10.47
CA SER A 295 -0.70 16.16 11.31
C SER A 295 -1.03 15.91 12.78
N THR A 296 -2.28 15.94 13.18
CA THR A 296 -2.68 15.66 14.57
C THR A 296 -3.64 14.49 14.59
N VAL A 297 -3.34 13.52 15.45
CA VAL A 297 -4.29 12.49 15.84
C VAL A 297 -4.28 12.39 17.35
N ASP A 298 -5.47 12.36 17.91
CA ASP A 298 -5.79 12.12 19.31
C ASP A 298 -7.12 11.37 19.27
N ASP A 299 -7.26 10.10 19.67
CA ASP A 299 -6.29 9.28 20.42
C ASP A 299 -5.43 8.34 19.53
N ARG A 300 -6.05 7.53 18.66
CA ARG A 300 -5.34 6.46 17.92
C ARG A 300 -5.82 6.29 16.50
N TRP A 301 -4.91 5.78 15.67
CA TRP A 301 -5.30 5.39 14.33
C TRP A 301 -4.36 4.36 13.70
N ALA A 302 -4.84 3.70 12.67
CA ALA A 302 -4.12 2.73 11.87
C ALA A 302 -4.42 2.88 10.38
N LEU A 303 -3.46 2.47 9.55
CA LEU A 303 -3.50 2.59 8.09
C LEU A 303 -3.13 1.27 7.42
N TRP A 304 -3.91 0.88 6.41
CA TRP A 304 -3.61 -0.20 5.48
C TRP A 304 -3.54 0.39 4.08
N ILE A 305 -2.55 -0.03 3.30
CA ILE A 305 -2.41 0.39 1.90
C ILE A 305 -2.09 -0.82 1.02
N GLY A 306 -2.59 -0.82 -0.21
CA GLY A 306 -2.37 -1.88 -1.17
C GLY A 306 -3.23 -3.11 -0.85
N SER A 307 -2.77 -4.30 -1.24
CA SER A 307 -3.56 -5.53 -1.14
C SER A 307 -3.99 -5.93 0.28
N VAL A 308 -3.46 -5.28 1.32
CA VAL A 308 -3.85 -5.51 2.73
C VAL A 308 -4.97 -4.58 3.19
N ALA A 309 -5.29 -3.53 2.42
CA ALA A 309 -6.43 -2.65 2.63
C ALA A 309 -7.69 -3.29 2.05
N VAL A 310 -8.16 -4.37 2.67
CA VAL A 310 -9.42 -5.01 2.29
C VAL A 310 -10.59 -4.31 2.97
N TYR A 311 -11.71 -4.13 2.27
CA TYR A 311 -12.91 -3.53 2.84
C TYR A 311 -13.51 -4.40 3.95
N ASP A 312 -13.63 -5.70 3.68
CA ASP A 312 -14.31 -6.62 4.57
C ASP A 312 -13.44 -6.97 5.78
N TRP A 313 -14.00 -6.68 6.95
CA TRP A 313 -13.43 -7.04 8.24
C TRP A 313 -13.16 -8.52 8.43
N ALA A 314 -13.97 -9.41 7.85
CA ALA A 314 -13.74 -10.85 7.94
C ALA A 314 -12.40 -11.27 7.30
N HIS A 315 -11.88 -10.44 6.40
CA HIS A 315 -10.64 -10.67 5.68
C HIS A 315 -9.53 -9.71 6.08
N THR A 316 -9.79 -8.77 7.00
CA THR A 316 -8.82 -7.78 7.45
C THR A 316 -7.63 -8.46 8.12
N PRO A 317 -6.42 -8.38 7.52
CA PRO A 317 -5.24 -8.86 8.18
C PRO A 317 -4.97 -8.02 9.42
N ALA A 318 -4.58 -8.67 10.52
CA ALA A 318 -4.12 -8.01 11.75
C ALA A 318 -2.89 -7.10 11.53
N ASN A 319 -2.21 -7.27 10.40
CA ASN A 319 -1.05 -6.48 10.03
C ASN A 319 -1.52 -5.19 9.32
N TYR A 320 -1.49 -4.07 10.05
CA TYR A 320 -1.59 -2.73 9.46
C TYR A 320 -0.27 -2.32 8.81
N THR A 321 -0.33 -1.46 7.79
CA THR A 321 0.85 -0.81 7.20
C THR A 321 1.49 0.14 8.21
N TRP A 322 0.68 0.80 9.03
CA TRP A 322 1.17 1.73 10.05
C TRP A 322 0.18 1.93 11.20
N TYR A 323 0.70 2.25 12.38
CA TYR A 323 -0.03 2.53 13.61
C TYR A 323 0.66 3.60 14.43
N LYS A 324 -0.11 4.46 15.12
CA LYS A 324 0.43 5.36 16.14
C LYS A 324 -0.62 5.80 17.15
N ASP A 325 -0.10 6.09 18.33
CA ASP A 325 -0.80 6.79 19.42
C ASP A 325 -0.77 8.32 19.20
N GLU A 326 -1.40 9.04 20.13
CA GLU A 326 -1.51 10.51 20.19
C GLU A 326 -0.28 11.30 19.74
N GLY A 327 -0.51 12.48 19.16
CA GLY A 327 0.52 13.50 18.92
C GLY A 327 1.39 13.26 17.69
N GLY A 328 0.98 12.36 16.80
CA GLY A 328 1.78 11.95 15.67
C GLY A 328 1.75 12.82 14.42
N ARG A 329 2.71 13.75 14.29
CA ARG A 329 2.93 14.57 13.07
C ARG A 329 3.87 13.92 12.05
N GLY A 330 3.56 14.06 10.76
CA GLY A 330 4.51 13.89 9.65
C GLY A 330 4.03 12.96 8.52
N VAL A 331 4.93 12.75 7.57
CA VAL A 331 4.79 11.72 6.54
C VAL A 331 4.82 10.35 7.20
N ILE A 332 3.79 9.55 6.92
CA ILE A 332 3.64 8.19 7.45
C ILE A 332 4.37 7.21 6.55
N THR A 333 4.00 7.22 5.27
CA THR A 333 4.49 6.31 4.25
C THR A 333 4.17 6.86 2.86
N SER A 334 4.79 6.30 1.84
CA SER A 334 4.46 6.56 0.45
C SER A 334 4.28 5.28 -0.34
N VAL A 335 3.50 5.35 -1.42
CA VAL A 335 3.27 4.23 -2.34
C VAL A 335 3.41 4.73 -3.78
N ASP A 336 4.28 4.09 -4.54
CA ASP A 336 4.40 4.33 -5.97
C ASP A 336 3.20 3.73 -6.70
N CYS A 337 2.63 4.49 -7.64
CA CYS A 337 1.51 4.08 -8.46
C CYS A 337 1.75 4.46 -9.91
N ALA A 338 1.36 3.60 -10.86
CA ALA A 338 1.37 3.95 -12.27
C ALA A 338 0.12 4.77 -12.65
N LEU A 339 0.20 5.48 -13.77
CA LEU A 339 -0.94 6.20 -14.32
C LEU A 339 -2.09 5.22 -14.60
N ASN A 340 -3.28 5.54 -14.10
CA ASN A 340 -4.53 4.77 -14.15
C ASN A 340 -4.56 3.48 -13.31
N ASP A 341 -3.53 3.19 -12.51
CA ASP A 341 -3.64 2.17 -11.47
C ASP A 341 -4.49 2.68 -10.30
N THR A 342 -4.79 1.80 -9.35
CA THR A 342 -5.48 2.16 -8.11
C THR A 342 -4.69 1.76 -6.86
N ILE A 343 -4.76 2.61 -5.84
CA ILE A 343 -4.22 2.31 -4.50
C ILE A 343 -5.39 2.12 -3.54
N PRO A 344 -5.77 0.87 -3.20
CA PRO A 344 -6.67 0.63 -2.08
C PRO A 344 -6.02 1.12 -0.79
N PHE A 345 -6.79 1.78 0.06
CA PHE A 345 -6.36 2.15 1.40
C PHE A 345 -7.52 2.09 2.39
N ARG A 346 -7.17 1.93 3.66
CA ARG A 346 -8.09 2.02 4.78
C ARG A 346 -7.48 2.77 5.94
N TRP A 347 -8.21 3.72 6.51
CA TRP A 347 -7.93 4.28 7.82
C TRP A 347 -8.93 3.81 8.85
N ILE A 348 -8.43 3.60 10.06
CA ILE A 348 -9.27 3.46 11.24
C ILE A 348 -8.75 4.46 12.25
N TYR A 349 -9.64 5.26 12.80
CA TYR A 349 -9.35 6.23 13.84
C TYR A 349 -10.25 5.96 15.04
N SER A 350 -9.71 6.02 16.24
CA SER A 350 -10.45 5.81 17.48
C SER A 350 -10.17 6.92 18.46
N GLN A 351 -11.25 7.46 19.01
CA GLN A 351 -11.25 8.41 20.11
C GLN A 351 -11.84 7.75 21.35
N PHE A 352 -11.12 7.81 22.45
CA PHE A 352 -11.48 7.24 23.74
C PHE A 352 -12.08 8.30 24.66
N SER A 353 -11.40 9.44 24.80
CA SER A 353 -11.86 10.50 25.67
C SER A 353 -11.24 11.85 25.36
N GLY A 354 -12.03 12.92 25.46
CA GLY A 354 -11.54 14.29 25.39
C GLY A 354 -11.72 14.87 23.99
N GLN A 355 -10.66 15.49 23.47
CA GLN A 355 -10.74 16.23 22.23
C GLN A 355 -10.55 15.29 21.04
N MET A 356 -11.54 15.24 20.16
CA MET A 356 -11.50 14.40 18.98
C MET A 356 -10.69 15.10 17.89
N GLN A 357 -9.51 14.57 17.55
CA GLN A 357 -8.63 15.16 16.53
C GLN A 357 -8.21 14.09 15.52
N PHE A 358 -8.62 14.25 14.27
CA PHE A 358 -8.17 13.37 13.18
C PHE A 358 -7.82 14.18 11.93
N HIS A 359 -6.53 14.32 11.64
CA HIS A 359 -6.06 15.15 10.53
C HIS A 359 -5.29 14.33 9.49
N PRO A 360 -5.95 13.39 8.79
CA PRO A 360 -5.28 12.60 7.78
C PRO A 360 -4.98 13.43 6.52
N GLY A 361 -3.98 13.00 5.76
CA GLY A 361 -3.53 13.67 4.56
C GLY A 361 -3.08 12.69 3.48
N ILE A 362 -3.42 12.97 2.23
CA ILE A 362 -2.88 12.27 1.05
C ILE A 362 -2.43 13.31 0.03
N ASN A 363 -1.17 13.20 -0.40
CA ASN A 363 -0.59 14.03 -1.43
C ASN A 363 -0.32 13.20 -2.70
N SER A 364 -0.62 13.77 -3.87
CA SER A 364 -0.22 13.23 -5.17
C SER A 364 1.29 13.36 -5.40
N PRO A 365 1.85 12.74 -6.46
CA PRO A 365 3.23 12.94 -6.87
C PRO A 365 3.60 14.41 -7.16
N ASN A 366 2.64 15.20 -7.64
CA ASN A 366 2.79 16.64 -7.86
C ASN A 366 2.57 17.49 -6.59
N ASN A 367 2.44 16.84 -5.43
CA ASN A 367 2.19 17.46 -4.14
C ASN A 367 0.81 18.13 -4.02
N ASP A 368 -0.15 17.74 -4.87
CA ASP A 368 -1.54 18.14 -4.73
C ASP A 368 -2.17 17.40 -3.55
N TYR A 369 -2.93 18.14 -2.75
CA TYR A 369 -3.65 17.59 -1.63
C TYR A 369 -4.94 16.91 -2.10
N LEU A 370 -4.92 15.58 -2.18
CA LEU A 370 -6.07 14.77 -2.56
C LEU A 370 -7.08 14.69 -1.43
N TRP A 371 -6.55 14.64 -0.20
CA TRP A 371 -7.31 14.75 1.03
C TRP A 371 -6.51 15.59 2.00
N THR A 372 -7.09 16.70 2.40
CA THR A 372 -6.64 17.52 3.52
C THR A 372 -7.81 18.06 4.29
N SER A 373 -7.43 18.88 5.27
CA SER A 373 -8.26 19.73 6.05
C SER A 373 -9.26 20.67 5.35
N VAL A 374 -9.12 20.88 4.04
CA VAL A 374 -9.94 21.87 3.34
C VAL A 374 -10.54 21.31 2.06
N THR A 375 -9.98 20.22 1.56
CA THR A 375 -10.30 19.71 0.23
C THR A 375 -10.17 18.20 0.22
N VAL A 376 -11.26 17.54 -0.16
CA VAL A 376 -11.21 16.23 -0.79
C VAL A 376 -11.49 16.44 -2.25
N MET A 377 -10.68 15.83 -3.10
CA MET A 377 -10.92 15.78 -4.53
C MET A 377 -11.68 14.47 -4.83
N PRO A 378 -13.03 14.44 -4.71
CA PRO A 378 -13.79 13.18 -4.74
C PRO A 378 -13.56 12.38 -6.02
N HIS A 379 -13.22 13.05 -7.12
CA HIS A 379 -12.90 12.43 -8.41
C HIS A 379 -11.61 11.58 -8.44
N TRP A 380 -10.88 11.51 -7.33
CA TRP A 380 -9.73 10.64 -7.13
C TRP A 380 -10.07 9.37 -6.34
N PHE A 381 -11.29 9.26 -5.79
CA PHE A 381 -11.68 8.20 -4.88
C PHE A 381 -12.84 7.38 -5.45
N GLY A 382 -12.77 6.05 -5.35
CA GLY A 382 -13.84 5.19 -5.81
C GLY A 382 -13.75 3.73 -5.36
N PHE A 383 -14.86 3.01 -5.59
CA PHE A 383 -15.08 1.60 -5.28
C PHE A 383 -15.39 0.85 -6.57
N GLU A 384 -14.40 0.55 -7.40
CA GLU A 384 -14.63 -0.46 -8.44
C GLU A 384 -13.45 -1.42 -8.55
N PHE A 385 -13.70 -2.62 -8.00
CA PHE A 385 -13.20 -3.87 -8.53
C PHE A 385 -14.38 -4.81 -8.73
N ALA A 386 -14.87 -4.85 -9.96
CA ALA A 386 -15.20 -6.10 -10.65
C ALA A 386 -15.28 -5.78 -12.15
N ALA A 387 -14.16 -5.96 -12.86
CA ALA A 387 -14.30 -6.47 -14.21
C ALA A 387 -14.74 -7.93 -14.03
N GLU A 388 -16.01 -8.23 -14.33
CA GLU A 388 -16.42 -9.60 -14.65
C GLU A 388 -15.72 -10.09 -15.93
#